data_AF-A0A8J7EMJ3-F1
#
_entry.id   AF-A0A8J7EMJ3-F1
#
_cell.length_a   1.000
_cell.length_b   1.000
_cell.length_c   1.000
_cell.angle_alpha   90.00
_cell.angle_beta   90.00
_cell.angle_gamma   90.00
#
_symmetry.space_group_name_H-M   'P 1'
#
loop_
_entity.id
_entity.type
_entity.pdbx_description
1 polymer ?
#
loop_
_entity_poly.entity_id
_entity_poly.type
_entity_poly.pdbx_seq_one_letter_code
_entity_poly.pdbx_strand_id
1 'polypeptide(L)'
;MSLKSNTAALLNDGQGGLNIADNAEVDDSHEAPFKIDVNFIDDSFTDSQKSIFHRVADRWSEIIIGDVPDENLEGYGYVDDILIDASAGFIDGVSNIRGLAGPIEFRSGSWLPYYGSMRFDTVDIADLEDSSLFDLVLHEMGHVLGIGTIWENLGLLDTSSTSDPRFTGASATSEYNKIFGLNEASVPVEAKGGPATALSHWRETSFSNELMTGSLNAGLNPLSRITTASLEDLGYVVNVSAADSYSPTGSNDNFIIRRGYGIERIIGFDGIGTKTSPDAATLSEADILLFEGEGLTARNMLLNQKDEDLVVTFEGIADVSVILQDFAIEDFDNIGQGPGTTSNRGNVIFVPQGFDAPNSFFEFEGIFEDVFDVFDDDWEKPQVLNQNTVTFLNALDNITSGFNESEDVINGLGGNDILNGLSGDDLLRGGDGDDIVLGGSGSDTLIGGSGNDFLNGYGFTLSEFDVLEGGSGADVFALGDANSPYYLDNGYATITDFNYLEGDKIQVTGSASNYGIAFQDLSGGLATDTLILFGGDLIGIVQDTTDVVPTSDFIAA
;
A
#
# COMPACT_ATOMS: atom_id res chain seq x y z
N MET A 1 42.19 26.95 -7.73
CA MET A 1 43.48 26.65 -8.39
C MET A 1 44.56 26.66 -7.31
N SER A 2 45.06 25.46 -6.93
CA SER A 2 46.27 25.17 -6.10
C SER A 2 46.39 25.78 -4.69
N LEU A 3 46.87 25.12 -3.64
CA LEU A 3 47.49 23.80 -3.48
C LEU A 3 47.56 23.43 -1.97
N LYS A 4 47.70 22.13 -1.74
CA LYS A 4 47.68 21.32 -0.50
C LYS A 4 48.82 21.55 0.53
N SER A 5 48.60 20.90 1.68
CA SER A 5 49.54 20.20 2.61
C SER A 5 49.67 20.87 3.99
N ASN A 6 49.57 20.18 5.14
CA ASN A 6 50.06 18.85 5.47
C ASN A 6 49.17 18.13 6.51
N THR A 7 48.86 16.87 6.22
CA THR A 7 48.47 15.82 7.17
C THR A 7 49.75 15.17 7.73
N ALA A 8 49.81 14.95 9.04
CA ALA A 8 50.73 14.00 9.65
C ALA A 8 50.00 13.29 10.80
N ALA A 9 49.76 12.00 10.59
CA ALA A 9 49.25 11.05 11.57
C ALA A 9 50.39 10.58 12.49
N LEU A 10 50.10 10.36 13.77
CA LEU A 10 50.77 9.35 14.60
C LEU A 10 49.76 8.69 15.54
N LEU A 11 49.87 7.37 15.57
CA LEU A 11 49.03 6.34 16.20
C LEU A 11 49.30 6.12 17.70
N ASN A 12 48.42 5.29 18.29
CA ASN A 12 48.54 4.47 19.51
C ASN A 12 48.14 5.16 20.83
N ASP A 13 47.42 4.53 21.76
CA ASP A 13 47.04 3.13 22.01
C ASP A 13 45.84 3.15 22.99
N GLY A 14 45.03 2.09 23.02
CA GLY A 14 43.81 2.03 23.82
C GLY A 14 44.05 2.01 25.33
N GLN A 15 43.05 2.48 26.08
CA GLN A 15 42.35 1.71 27.12
C GLN A 15 41.22 2.54 27.73
N GLY A 16 40.05 1.91 27.83
CA GLY A 16 38.87 2.48 28.46
C GLY A 16 39.08 2.77 29.96
N GLY A 17 38.42 3.83 30.41
CA GLY A 17 38.35 4.22 31.79
C GLY A 17 37.44 5.43 31.92
N LEU A 18 36.24 5.16 32.42
CA LEU A 18 35.24 6.13 32.85
C LEU A 18 35.89 7.29 33.61
N ASN A 19 35.54 8.53 33.25
CA ASN A 19 35.67 9.62 34.19
C ASN A 19 34.45 10.54 34.12
N ILE A 20 33.79 10.59 35.27
CA ILE A 20 32.64 11.41 35.61
C ILE A 20 33.09 12.88 35.72
N ALA A 21 32.13 13.77 35.41
CA ALA A 21 32.12 15.22 35.60
C ALA A 21 32.65 16.04 34.41
N ASP A 22 31.70 16.48 33.58
CA ASP A 22 31.66 17.89 33.23
C ASP A 22 30.23 18.42 33.39
N ASN A 23 29.96 18.94 34.60
CA ASN A 23 28.83 19.82 34.84
C ASN A 23 29.31 21.23 34.52
N ALA A 24 28.94 21.74 33.34
CA ALA A 24 28.50 23.13 33.13
C ALA A 24 28.42 23.43 31.63
N GLU A 25 27.23 23.36 31.07
CA GLU A 25 26.67 24.49 30.32
C GLU A 25 25.15 24.40 30.40
N VAL A 26 24.56 25.31 31.16
CA VAL A 26 23.15 25.68 31.04
C VAL A 26 23.07 26.47 29.75
N ASP A 27 22.75 25.80 28.65
CA ASP A 27 22.25 26.42 27.43
C ASP A 27 20.78 26.01 27.29
N ASP A 28 19.91 26.89 27.75
CA ASP A 28 18.46 26.88 27.55
C ASP A 28 18.18 27.18 26.07
N SER A 29 18.42 26.18 25.22
CA SER A 29 18.02 26.18 23.82
C SER A 29 16.95 25.11 23.63
N HIS A 30 15.69 25.54 23.70
CA HIS A 30 14.48 24.85 23.23
C HIS A 30 14.61 24.36 21.77
N GLU A 31 15.36 23.28 21.50
CA GLU A 31 15.48 22.67 20.16
C GLU A 31 15.78 21.13 20.18
N ALA A 32 15.48 20.41 21.25
CA ALA A 32 15.50 18.93 21.20
C ALA A 32 14.10 18.38 20.86
N PRO A 33 13.97 17.33 20.02
CA PRO A 33 12.70 16.64 19.80
C PRO A 33 12.27 15.87 21.05
N PHE A 34 10.95 15.74 21.27
CA PHE A 34 10.41 15.07 22.45
C PHE A 34 10.98 13.66 22.63
N LYS A 35 11.49 13.33 23.81
CA LYS A 35 12.22 12.09 24.08
C LYS A 35 11.53 11.18 25.09
N ILE A 36 11.44 9.90 24.76
CA ILE A 36 10.94 8.87 25.68
C ILE A 36 12.06 7.87 25.96
N ASP A 37 12.63 7.92 27.16
CA ASP A 37 13.58 6.92 27.63
C ASP A 37 12.83 5.75 28.27
N VAL A 38 13.08 4.53 27.80
CA VAL A 38 12.50 3.31 28.38
C VAL A 38 13.58 2.55 29.17
N ASN A 39 13.37 2.41 30.47
CA ASN A 39 14.25 1.65 31.36
C ASN A 39 13.62 0.30 31.73
N PHE A 40 14.26 -0.80 31.34
CA PHE A 40 13.82 -2.14 31.68
C PHE A 40 14.36 -2.54 33.05
N ILE A 41 13.48 -2.68 34.04
CA ILE A 41 13.87 -2.85 35.46
C ILE A 41 14.48 -4.25 35.72
N ASP A 42 14.14 -5.24 34.88
CA ASP A 42 14.64 -6.60 34.96
C ASP A 42 14.82 -7.24 33.57
N ASP A 43 15.24 -8.51 33.55
CA ASP A 43 15.46 -9.30 32.33
C ASP A 43 14.17 -10.00 31.84
N SER A 44 12.98 -9.50 32.19
CA SER A 44 11.71 -10.14 31.84
C SER A 44 11.38 -10.11 30.34
N PHE A 45 11.99 -9.19 29.59
CA PHE A 45 11.76 -9.03 28.15
C PHE A 45 12.95 -9.54 27.33
N THR A 46 12.63 -10.17 26.21
CA THR A 46 13.62 -10.51 25.17
C THR A 46 14.11 -9.26 24.44
N ASP A 47 15.26 -9.36 23.76
CA ASP A 47 15.81 -8.23 22.97
C ASP A 47 14.84 -7.78 21.86
N SER A 48 14.08 -8.72 21.26
CA SER A 48 13.05 -8.41 20.25
C SER A 48 11.93 -7.56 20.85
N GLN A 49 11.43 -7.95 22.02
CA GLN A 49 10.39 -7.19 22.73
C GLN A 49 10.91 -5.82 23.16
N LYS A 50 12.14 -5.72 23.69
CA LYS A 50 12.76 -4.43 24.03
C LYS A 50 12.84 -3.49 22.81
N SER A 51 13.13 -4.04 21.63
CA SER A 51 13.12 -3.27 20.37
C SER A 51 11.74 -2.72 20.01
N ILE A 52 10.65 -3.41 20.33
CA ILE A 52 9.28 -2.93 20.09
C ILE A 52 8.98 -1.72 20.97
N PHE A 53 9.38 -1.74 22.24
CA PHE A 53 9.20 -0.59 23.15
C PHE A 53 9.94 0.65 22.66
N HIS A 54 11.16 0.50 22.13
CA HIS A 54 11.90 1.61 21.54
C HIS A 54 11.21 2.15 20.28
N ARG A 55 10.70 1.30 19.40
CA ARG A 55 9.91 1.74 18.23
C ARG A 55 8.62 2.46 18.62
N VAL A 56 7.97 2.03 19.71
CA VAL A 56 6.78 2.69 20.25
C VAL A 56 7.14 4.07 20.84
N ALA A 57 8.26 4.17 21.56
CA ALA A 57 8.79 5.43 22.03
C ALA A 57 9.05 6.39 20.86
N ASP A 58 9.70 5.92 19.79
CA ASP A 58 9.91 6.70 18.57
C ASP A 58 8.58 7.14 17.94
N ARG A 59 7.56 6.25 17.90
CA ARG A 59 6.24 6.58 17.35
C ARG A 59 5.56 7.72 18.12
N TRP A 60 5.63 7.72 19.45
CA TRP A 60 5.10 8.83 20.25
C TRP A 60 5.92 10.13 20.08
N SER A 61 7.23 10.03 19.89
CA SER A 61 8.11 11.16 19.59
C SER A 61 7.91 11.76 18.18
N GLU A 62 7.31 11.04 17.23
CA GLU A 62 6.84 11.61 15.96
C GLU A 62 5.58 12.48 16.13
N ILE A 63 4.75 12.11 17.12
CA ILE A 63 3.49 12.77 17.43
C ILE A 63 3.73 14.00 18.30
N ILE A 64 4.48 13.86 19.39
CA ILE A 64 4.81 14.96 20.30
C ILE A 64 6.11 15.57 19.80
N ILE A 65 6.06 16.81 19.32
CA ILE A 65 7.20 17.45 18.64
C ILE A 65 7.81 18.60 19.44
N GLY A 66 7.12 19.05 20.50
CA GLY A 66 7.67 20.07 21.40
C GLY A 66 8.34 19.45 22.61
N ASP A 67 9.55 19.92 22.85
CA ASP A 67 10.29 19.78 24.10
C ASP A 67 9.46 20.23 25.32
N VAL A 68 9.58 19.52 26.44
CA VAL A 68 8.99 19.89 27.74
C VAL A 68 10.07 19.94 28.83
N PRO A 69 9.94 20.82 29.84
CA PRO A 69 11.05 21.09 30.76
C PRO A 69 11.61 19.84 31.46
N ASP A 70 12.93 19.70 31.48
CA ASP A 70 13.62 18.64 32.23
C ASP A 70 13.29 18.69 33.72
N GLU A 71 13.09 17.51 34.31
CA GLU A 71 12.90 17.35 35.75
C GLU A 71 13.96 16.43 36.34
N ASN A 72 14.36 16.69 37.59
CA ASN A 72 15.36 15.86 38.26
C ASN A 72 14.67 14.74 39.07
N LEU A 73 14.83 13.50 38.61
CA LEU A 73 14.34 12.30 39.28
C LEU A 73 15.41 11.70 40.20
N GLU A 74 15.07 11.51 41.47
CA GLU A 74 15.99 10.91 42.45
C GLU A 74 16.40 9.49 42.02
N GLY A 75 17.72 9.28 41.84
CA GLY A 75 18.28 7.99 41.42
C GLY A 75 18.56 7.87 39.92
N TYR A 76 17.93 8.71 39.09
CA TYR A 76 18.10 8.69 37.62
C TYR A 76 18.76 9.96 37.06
N GLY A 77 18.68 11.08 37.80
CA GLY A 77 19.22 12.37 37.36
C GLY A 77 18.18 13.21 36.62
N TYR A 78 18.65 14.11 35.75
CA TYR A 78 17.76 14.89 34.89
C TYR A 78 17.15 13.99 33.82
N VAL A 79 15.82 14.01 33.76
CA VAL A 79 15.01 13.33 32.75
C VAL A 79 14.66 14.36 31.69
N ASP A 80 15.19 14.14 30.50
CA ASP A 80 14.81 14.80 29.25
C ASP A 80 13.45 14.22 28.82
N ASP A 81 12.42 15.06 28.82
CA ASP A 81 11.02 14.77 28.54
C ASP A 81 10.33 13.66 29.38
N ILE A 82 10.61 12.38 29.21
CA ILE A 82 9.99 11.34 30.06
C ILE A 82 10.82 10.06 30.18
N LEU A 83 10.87 9.53 31.40
CA LEU A 83 11.42 8.20 31.70
C LEU A 83 10.28 7.23 32.02
N ILE A 84 10.29 6.07 31.37
CA ILE A 84 9.29 5.02 31.58
C ILE A 84 9.95 3.72 32.02
N ASP A 85 9.60 3.29 33.22
CA ASP A 85 10.07 2.07 33.84
C ASP A 85 9.21 0.87 33.38
N ALA A 86 9.79 -0.05 32.61
CA ALA A 86 9.10 -1.19 32.01
C ALA A 86 9.49 -2.52 32.68
N SER A 87 8.50 -3.36 32.99
CA SER A 87 8.71 -4.72 33.51
C SER A 87 7.63 -5.68 33.03
N ALA A 88 7.92 -6.98 33.02
CA ALA A 88 6.92 -8.03 32.86
C ALA A 88 6.98 -9.01 34.02
N GLY A 89 5.82 -9.40 34.52
CA GLY A 89 5.71 -10.46 35.52
C GLY A 89 4.32 -11.04 35.56
N PHE A 90 4.09 -12.04 36.41
CA PHE A 90 2.74 -12.56 36.63
C PHE A 90 1.85 -11.44 37.20
N ILE A 91 0.75 -11.11 36.51
CA ILE A 91 -0.27 -10.17 36.99
C ILE A 91 -1.48 -10.98 37.45
N ASP A 92 -2.14 -11.71 36.55
CA ASP A 92 -3.29 -12.55 36.89
C ASP A 92 -3.46 -13.84 36.07
N GLY A 93 -2.61 -14.09 35.06
CA GLY A 93 -2.63 -15.31 34.25
C GLY A 93 -3.10 -15.04 32.82
N VAL A 94 -4.09 -15.81 32.33
CA VAL A 94 -4.63 -15.63 30.98
C VAL A 94 -5.86 -14.72 31.04
N SER A 95 -5.85 -13.68 30.20
CA SER A 95 -7.03 -12.95 29.68
C SER A 95 -7.84 -12.05 30.62
N ASN A 96 -7.25 -11.30 31.55
CA ASN A 96 -7.97 -10.19 32.21
C ASN A 96 -7.21 -8.86 32.24
N ILE A 97 -5.89 -8.85 32.44
CA ILE A 97 -5.08 -7.63 32.41
C ILE A 97 -3.79 -7.89 31.61
N ARG A 98 -3.73 -7.34 30.39
CA ARG A 98 -2.57 -7.52 29.49
C ARG A 98 -1.42 -6.57 29.80
N GLY A 99 -1.76 -5.35 30.22
CA GLY A 99 -0.84 -4.29 30.62
C GLY A 99 -1.46 -3.42 31.71
N LEU A 100 -0.61 -2.79 32.52
CA LEU A 100 -0.96 -1.71 33.42
C LEU A 100 0.07 -0.62 33.26
N ALA A 101 -0.38 0.57 32.86
CA ALA A 101 0.50 1.71 32.72
C ALA A 101 -0.09 2.98 33.30
N GLY A 102 0.81 3.89 33.66
CA GLY A 102 0.41 5.22 34.08
C GLY A 102 1.58 6.08 34.59
N PRO A 103 1.32 7.37 34.75
CA PRO A 103 2.28 8.31 35.30
C PRO A 103 2.47 8.08 36.81
N ILE A 104 3.69 8.32 37.28
CA ILE A 104 4.06 8.25 38.70
C ILE A 104 4.36 9.66 39.24
N GLU A 105 5.16 10.45 38.51
CA GLU A 105 5.51 11.81 38.89
C GLU A 105 5.20 12.81 37.76
N PHE A 106 4.85 14.03 38.17
CA PHE A 106 4.38 15.09 37.28
C PHE A 106 5.24 16.35 37.43
N ARG A 107 5.41 17.07 36.31
CA ARG A 107 6.18 18.31 36.25
C ARG A 107 5.59 19.39 37.15
N SER A 108 6.45 20.24 37.71
CA SER A 108 5.96 21.33 38.55
C SER A 108 5.24 22.39 37.71
N GLY A 109 3.97 22.67 38.06
CA GLY A 109 3.18 23.72 37.39
C GLY A 109 2.40 23.26 36.15
N SER A 110 2.52 21.99 35.76
CA SER A 110 1.63 21.32 34.82
C SER A 110 1.21 19.96 35.40
N TRP A 111 0.41 19.21 34.65
CA TRP A 111 0.15 17.79 34.93
C TRP A 111 0.87 16.87 33.94
N LEU A 112 1.84 17.40 33.18
CA LEU A 112 2.58 16.59 32.22
C LEU A 112 3.51 15.63 32.97
N PRO A 113 3.40 14.31 32.75
CA PRO A 113 4.27 13.32 33.38
C PRO A 113 5.73 13.46 32.93
N TYR A 114 6.67 13.30 33.86
CA TYR A 114 8.11 13.12 33.52
C TYR A 114 8.65 11.75 33.96
N TYR A 115 7.85 11.00 34.72
CA TYR A 115 8.19 9.63 35.12
C TYR A 115 6.94 8.77 35.24
N GLY A 116 6.99 7.56 34.71
CA GLY A 116 5.90 6.60 34.79
C GLY A 116 6.37 5.16 34.68
N SER A 117 5.41 4.23 34.71
CA SER A 117 5.72 2.80 34.61
C SER A 117 4.74 2.06 33.72
N MET A 118 5.20 0.99 33.10
CA MET A 118 4.38 0.00 32.40
C MET A 118 4.71 -1.40 32.90
N ARG A 119 3.68 -2.20 33.18
CA ARG A 119 3.83 -3.59 33.61
C ARG A 119 2.93 -4.51 32.80
N PHE A 120 3.51 -5.55 32.21
CA PHE A 120 2.80 -6.49 31.32
C PHE A 120 2.70 -7.89 31.95
N ASP A 121 1.61 -8.62 31.66
CA ASP A 121 1.50 -10.01 32.09
C ASP A 121 2.34 -10.91 31.16
N THR A 122 3.37 -11.52 31.74
CA THR A 122 4.26 -12.47 31.04
C THR A 122 3.54 -13.60 30.32
N VAL A 123 2.37 -14.03 30.79
CA VAL A 123 1.62 -15.12 30.17
C VAL A 123 0.87 -14.64 28.92
N ASP A 124 0.32 -13.42 28.97
CA ASP A 124 -0.47 -12.86 27.86
C ASP A 124 0.42 -12.33 26.73
N ILE A 125 1.65 -11.88 27.02
CA ILE A 125 2.57 -11.35 25.99
C ILE A 125 3.48 -12.41 25.36
N ALA A 126 3.51 -13.64 25.88
CA ALA A 126 4.43 -14.69 25.42
C ALA A 126 4.11 -15.19 23.99
N ASP A 127 2.84 -15.17 23.62
CA ASP A 127 2.33 -15.69 22.34
C ASP A 127 1.77 -14.58 21.43
N LEU A 128 1.96 -13.30 21.78
CA LEU A 128 1.56 -12.20 20.90
C LEU A 128 2.53 -12.08 19.72
N GLU A 129 1.95 -11.87 18.53
CA GLU A 129 2.71 -11.41 17.38
C GLU A 129 3.29 -10.02 17.64
N ASP A 130 4.40 -9.70 16.97
CA ASP A 130 5.12 -8.42 17.17
C ASP A 130 4.20 -7.20 16.94
N SER A 131 3.25 -7.27 15.99
CA SER A 131 2.26 -6.23 15.72
C SER A 131 1.28 -6.03 16.88
N SER A 132 0.75 -7.13 17.43
CA SER A 132 -0.16 -7.08 18.57
C SER A 132 0.52 -6.57 19.84
N LEU A 133 1.81 -6.91 20.03
CA LEU A 133 2.59 -6.36 21.13
C LEU A 133 2.91 -4.88 20.91
N PHE A 134 3.16 -4.46 19.68
CA PHE A 134 3.36 -3.04 19.35
C PHE A 134 2.13 -2.20 19.72
N ASP A 135 0.94 -2.59 19.29
CA ASP A 135 -0.32 -1.89 19.62
C ASP A 135 -0.57 -1.84 21.13
N LEU A 136 -0.33 -2.95 21.82
CA LEU A 136 -0.47 -3.01 23.28
C LEU A 136 0.51 -2.05 23.99
N VAL A 137 1.77 -2.04 23.60
CA VAL A 137 2.76 -1.14 24.21
C VAL A 137 2.47 0.32 23.84
N LEU A 138 2.02 0.60 22.62
CA LEU A 138 1.64 1.94 22.16
C LEU A 138 0.46 2.48 22.98
N HIS A 139 -0.56 1.67 23.20
CA HIS A 139 -1.72 1.97 24.04
C HIS A 139 -1.31 2.29 25.50
N GLU A 140 -0.58 1.37 26.14
CA GLU A 140 -0.15 1.52 27.53
C GLU A 140 0.77 2.73 27.71
N MET A 141 1.67 2.99 26.77
CA MET A 141 2.54 4.16 26.81
C MET A 141 1.74 5.46 26.67
N GLY A 142 0.63 5.46 25.91
CA GLY A 142 -0.32 6.58 25.85
C GLY A 142 -0.90 6.94 27.22
N HIS A 143 -1.22 5.95 28.05
CA HIS A 143 -1.65 6.19 29.43
C HIS A 143 -0.55 6.79 30.31
N VAL A 144 0.72 6.39 30.12
CA VAL A 144 1.86 7.01 30.81
C VAL A 144 2.01 8.48 30.45
N LEU A 145 1.77 8.84 29.18
CA LEU A 145 1.83 10.22 28.69
C LEU A 145 0.69 11.10 29.19
N GLY A 146 -0.36 10.52 29.78
CA GLY A 146 -1.47 11.24 30.42
C GLY A 146 -2.85 10.96 29.81
N ILE A 147 -2.93 10.25 28.68
CA ILE A 147 -4.21 9.98 27.99
C ILE A 147 -5.07 9.13 28.92
N GLY A 148 -6.25 9.61 29.28
CA GLY A 148 -7.17 8.93 30.19
C GLY A 148 -6.78 8.96 31.67
N THR A 149 -5.52 9.24 32.01
CA THR A 149 -5.00 9.17 33.39
C THR A 149 -4.96 10.52 34.10
N ILE A 150 -4.87 11.64 33.36
CA ILE A 150 -4.86 13.01 33.94
C ILE A 150 -6.04 13.89 33.49
N TRP A 151 -6.99 13.35 32.72
CA TRP A 151 -8.15 14.11 32.21
C TRP A 151 -8.96 14.77 33.33
N GLU A 152 -9.23 14.04 34.42
CA GLU A 152 -9.97 14.58 35.57
C GLU A 152 -9.17 15.69 36.29
N ASN A 153 -7.86 15.50 36.48
CA ASN A 153 -6.96 16.47 37.11
C ASN A 153 -6.90 17.81 36.36
N LEU A 154 -7.01 17.75 35.04
CA LEU A 154 -7.05 18.92 34.16
C LEU A 154 -8.45 19.51 33.99
N GLY A 155 -9.49 18.87 34.53
CA GLY A 155 -10.88 19.30 34.36
C GLY A 155 -11.42 19.10 32.93
N LEU A 156 -10.81 18.18 32.18
CA LEU A 156 -11.18 17.84 30.80
C LEU A 156 -12.23 16.73 30.72
N LEU A 157 -12.79 16.29 31.86
CA LEU A 157 -13.76 15.21 31.92
C LEU A 157 -15.08 15.69 32.54
N ASP A 158 -16.17 15.62 31.78
CA ASP A 158 -17.53 15.79 32.27
C ASP A 158 -18.14 14.44 32.62
N THR A 159 -18.33 14.21 33.92
CA THR A 159 -18.97 13.00 34.47
C THR A 159 -20.35 13.28 35.06
N SER A 160 -20.98 14.40 34.71
CA SER A 160 -22.33 14.76 35.19
C SER A 160 -23.38 13.72 34.81
N SER A 161 -23.19 13.04 33.68
CA SER A 161 -23.95 11.87 33.25
C SER A 161 -23.11 10.60 33.42
N THR A 162 -23.42 9.79 34.43
CA THR A 162 -22.72 8.51 34.67
C THR A 162 -22.84 7.49 33.52
N SER A 163 -23.84 7.64 32.65
CA SER A 163 -24.02 6.79 31.46
C SER A 163 -23.42 7.37 30.18
N ASP A 164 -22.98 8.63 30.21
CA ASP A 164 -22.42 9.34 29.06
C ASP A 164 -21.32 10.31 29.52
N PRO A 165 -20.20 9.80 30.07
CA PRO A 165 -19.06 10.65 30.37
C PRO A 165 -18.45 11.18 29.07
N ARG A 166 -17.90 12.40 29.12
CA ARG A 166 -17.42 13.12 27.95
C ARG A 166 -16.09 13.82 28.20
N PHE A 167 -15.20 13.81 27.22
CA PHE A 167 -13.96 14.58 27.21
C PHE A 167 -14.20 15.95 26.57
N THR A 168 -13.82 17.03 27.26
CA THR A 168 -14.17 18.41 26.92
C THR A 168 -13.03 19.22 26.30
N GLY A 169 -11.91 18.58 25.97
CA GLY A 169 -10.80 19.21 25.25
C GLY A 169 -11.22 19.72 23.88
N ALA A 170 -10.78 20.93 23.54
CA ALA A 170 -11.23 21.64 22.35
C ALA A 170 -10.57 21.10 21.07
N SER A 171 -9.29 20.72 21.15
CA SER A 171 -8.55 20.15 20.02
C SER A 171 -9.10 18.78 19.64
N ALA A 172 -9.25 17.87 20.61
CA ALA A 172 -9.85 16.56 20.36
C ALA A 172 -11.30 16.65 19.87
N THR A 173 -12.10 17.55 20.45
CA THR A 173 -13.50 17.76 20.00
C THR A 173 -13.56 18.28 18.56
N SER A 174 -12.64 19.15 18.16
CA SER A 174 -12.52 19.66 16.79
C SER A 174 -12.24 18.51 15.81
N GLU A 175 -11.27 17.64 16.10
CA GLU A 175 -10.96 16.50 15.24
C GLU A 175 -12.09 15.46 15.25
N TYR A 176 -12.73 15.21 16.40
CA TYR A 176 -13.90 14.32 16.49
C TYR A 176 -15.05 14.81 15.60
N ASN A 177 -15.37 16.09 15.65
CA ASN A 177 -16.41 16.68 14.81
C ASN A 177 -16.05 16.62 13.32
N LYS A 178 -14.77 16.77 12.95
CA LYS A 178 -14.31 16.61 11.56
C LYS A 178 -14.45 15.17 11.07
N ILE A 179 -13.99 14.20 11.86
CA ILE A 179 -13.99 12.78 11.48
C ILE A 179 -15.43 12.26 11.38
N PHE A 180 -16.28 12.59 12.34
CA PHE A 180 -17.65 12.06 12.40
C PHE A 180 -18.68 12.94 11.68
N GLY A 181 -18.29 14.09 11.11
CA GLY A 181 -19.22 15.04 10.49
C GLY A 181 -20.24 15.65 11.48
N LEU A 182 -19.84 15.83 12.74
CA LEU A 182 -20.70 16.25 13.85
C LEU A 182 -20.47 17.71 14.25
N ASN A 183 -21.28 18.19 15.19
CA ASN A 183 -21.10 19.47 15.87
C ASN A 183 -21.38 19.34 17.37
N GLU A 184 -20.71 18.36 17.98
CA GLU A 184 -20.77 18.06 19.40
C GLU A 184 -19.86 19.01 20.20
N ALA A 185 -20.18 19.19 21.47
CA ALA A 185 -19.39 20.02 22.39
C ALA A 185 -18.25 19.23 23.07
N SER A 186 -18.20 17.91 22.90
CA SER A 186 -17.31 17.02 23.64
C SER A 186 -17.26 15.60 23.03
N VAL A 187 -16.19 14.86 23.32
CA VAL A 187 -15.94 13.52 22.78
C VAL A 187 -16.49 12.42 23.71
N PRO A 188 -17.18 11.38 23.19
CA PRO A 188 -17.60 10.20 23.97
C PRO A 188 -16.47 9.50 24.72
N VAL A 189 -16.60 9.36 26.04
CA VAL A 189 -15.69 8.54 26.89
C VAL A 189 -16.39 7.27 27.33
N GLU A 190 -15.63 6.20 27.55
CA GLU A 190 -16.17 4.91 27.99
C GLU A 190 -16.83 5.02 29.39
N ALA A 191 -18.02 4.44 29.52
CA ALA A 191 -18.82 4.46 30.74
C ALA A 191 -18.80 3.11 31.50
N LYS A 192 -18.32 2.04 30.86
CA LYS A 192 -18.40 0.64 31.33
C LYS A 192 -16.99 0.06 31.57
N GLY A 193 -16.92 -1.14 32.13
CA GLY A 193 -15.65 -1.86 32.37
C GLY A 193 -15.00 -1.62 33.74
N GLY A 194 -15.56 -0.74 34.59
CA GLY A 194 -15.02 -0.43 35.92
C GLY A 194 -13.89 0.61 35.89
N PRO A 195 -13.25 0.94 37.03
CA PRO A 195 -12.30 2.06 37.12
C PRO A 195 -11.03 1.93 36.26
N ALA A 196 -10.72 0.73 35.78
CA ALA A 196 -9.58 0.49 34.90
C ALA A 196 -9.91 0.76 33.43
N THR A 197 -11.18 0.89 33.06
CA THR A 197 -11.61 1.07 31.65
C THR A 197 -12.52 2.29 31.49
N ALA A 198 -13.53 2.42 32.35
CA ALA A 198 -14.41 3.58 32.35
C ALA A 198 -13.63 4.85 32.68
N LEU A 199 -13.98 5.95 32.02
CA LEU A 199 -13.42 7.29 32.23
C LEU A 199 -11.99 7.52 31.72
N SER A 200 -11.29 6.47 31.29
CA SER A 200 -9.89 6.57 30.82
C SER A 200 -9.69 6.18 29.36
N HIS A 201 -10.75 5.82 28.64
CA HIS A 201 -10.71 5.38 27.24
C HIS A 201 -11.77 6.08 26.40
N TRP A 202 -11.54 6.15 25.09
CA TRP A 202 -12.61 6.46 24.17
C TRP A 202 -13.69 5.40 24.22
N ARG A 203 -14.93 5.82 23.95
CA ARG A 203 -16.07 4.91 24.02
C ARG A 203 -16.01 3.90 22.88
N GLU A 204 -15.91 2.63 23.23
CA GLU A 204 -15.86 1.50 22.30
C GLU A 204 -17.01 1.55 21.29
N THR A 205 -18.25 1.74 21.76
CA THR A 205 -19.44 1.77 20.89
C THR A 205 -19.53 2.97 19.96
N SER A 206 -18.67 3.97 20.13
CA SER A 206 -18.61 5.16 19.28
C SER A 206 -17.39 5.12 18.36
N PHE A 207 -16.31 4.51 18.80
CA PHE A 207 -15.03 4.53 18.11
C PHE A 207 -14.67 3.21 17.40
N SER A 208 -15.35 2.11 17.71
CA SER A 208 -15.02 0.80 17.17
C SER A 208 -13.53 0.49 17.42
N ASN A 209 -12.73 0.26 16.38
CA ASN A 209 -11.29 0.03 16.51
C ASN A 209 -10.51 1.35 16.44
N GLU A 210 -10.26 1.98 17.59
CA GLU A 210 -9.27 3.06 17.75
C GLU A 210 -8.31 2.67 18.87
N LEU A 211 -7.03 3.06 18.78
CA LEU A 211 -5.99 2.60 19.71
C LEU A 211 -6.37 2.74 21.19
N MET A 212 -6.94 3.88 21.59
CA MET A 212 -7.22 4.24 22.98
C MET A 212 -8.68 3.94 23.39
N THR A 213 -9.37 3.03 22.70
CA THR A 213 -10.61 2.44 23.23
C THR A 213 -10.31 1.41 24.32
N GLY A 214 -11.34 0.97 25.04
CA GLY A 214 -11.17 0.12 26.22
C GLY A 214 -10.78 -1.34 25.92
N SER A 215 -10.68 -1.71 24.65
CA SER A 215 -10.29 -3.05 24.21
C SER A 215 -9.50 -2.95 22.91
N LEU A 216 -8.31 -3.54 22.89
CA LEU A 216 -7.60 -3.79 21.64
C LEU A 216 -8.31 -4.92 20.91
N ASN A 217 -9.05 -4.55 19.88
CA ASN A 217 -9.82 -5.47 19.07
C ASN A 217 -8.93 -6.16 18.03
N ALA A 218 -9.44 -7.25 17.46
CA ALA A 218 -8.80 -7.85 16.28
C ALA A 218 -8.84 -6.86 15.10
N GLY A 219 -7.78 -6.84 14.28
CA GLY A 219 -7.58 -5.85 13.22
C GLY A 219 -6.64 -4.71 13.65
N LEU A 220 -6.57 -3.63 12.86
CA LEU A 220 -5.77 -2.45 13.22
C LEU A 220 -6.40 -1.66 14.37
N ASN A 221 -5.55 -1.09 15.23
CA ASN A 221 -5.90 -0.18 16.31
C ASN A 221 -5.22 1.18 16.06
N PRO A 222 -5.72 2.02 15.12
CA PRO A 222 -5.05 3.24 14.68
C PRO A 222 -4.94 4.29 15.80
N LEU A 223 -3.80 4.96 15.90
CA LEU A 223 -3.61 6.14 16.74
C LEU A 223 -4.22 7.35 16.04
N SER A 224 -5.51 7.62 16.32
CA SER A 224 -6.28 8.60 15.57
C SER A 224 -5.83 10.05 15.79
N ARG A 225 -6.26 10.93 14.88
CA ARG A 225 -6.16 12.39 15.05
C ARG A 225 -6.88 12.89 16.31
N ILE A 226 -7.91 12.19 16.78
CA ILE A 226 -8.66 12.56 18.00
C ILE A 226 -7.78 12.32 19.22
N THR A 227 -7.16 11.13 19.30
CA THR A 227 -6.21 10.80 20.36
C THR A 227 -5.01 11.73 20.34
N THR A 228 -4.44 11.97 19.15
CA THR A 228 -3.30 12.87 19.00
C THR A 228 -3.64 14.31 19.42
N ALA A 229 -4.77 14.84 18.97
CA ALA A 229 -5.22 16.17 19.36
C ALA A 229 -5.56 16.28 20.86
N SER A 230 -5.94 15.17 21.51
CA SER A 230 -6.18 15.17 22.96
C SER A 230 -4.90 15.47 23.76
N LEU A 231 -3.71 15.16 23.24
CA LEU A 231 -2.43 15.51 23.87
C LEU A 231 -2.19 17.04 23.85
N GLU A 232 -2.65 17.76 22.81
CA GLU A 232 -2.63 19.23 22.81
C GLU A 232 -3.48 19.78 23.96
N ASP A 233 -4.66 19.18 24.17
CA ASP A 233 -5.54 19.55 25.27
C ASP A 233 -4.90 19.27 26.65
N LEU A 234 -3.96 18.31 26.75
CA LEU A 234 -3.17 18.06 27.97
C LEU A 234 -2.04 19.09 28.17
N GLY A 235 -1.60 19.75 27.09
CA GLY A 235 -0.56 20.77 27.11
C GLY A 235 0.72 20.42 26.34
N TYR A 236 0.74 19.31 25.58
CA TYR A 236 1.85 18.99 24.67
C TYR A 236 1.77 19.82 23.38
N VAL A 237 2.90 19.98 22.69
CA VAL A 237 2.92 20.47 21.30
C VAL A 237 3.00 19.25 20.39
N VAL A 238 1.98 19.04 19.56
CA VAL A 238 1.88 17.83 18.74
C VAL A 238 1.79 18.12 17.25
N ASN A 239 2.15 17.12 16.46
CA ASN A 239 1.92 17.06 15.03
C ASN A 239 0.69 16.18 14.74
N VAL A 240 -0.51 16.78 14.75
CA VAL A 240 -1.77 16.06 14.48
C VAL A 240 -1.76 15.38 13.09
N SER A 241 -0.99 15.91 12.14
CA SER A 241 -0.86 15.31 10.80
C SER A 241 -0.03 14.03 10.77
N ALA A 242 0.70 13.69 11.83
CA ALA A 242 1.44 12.42 11.94
C ALA A 242 0.59 11.26 12.51
N ALA A 243 -0.65 11.53 12.92
CA ALA A 243 -1.59 10.52 13.38
C ALA A 243 -1.98 9.56 12.25
N ASP A 244 -2.42 8.35 12.63
CA ASP A 244 -2.90 7.36 11.67
C ASP A 244 -4.27 7.78 11.11
N SER A 245 -4.56 7.33 9.88
CA SER A 245 -5.91 7.42 9.32
C SER A 245 -6.88 6.60 10.17
N TYR A 246 -8.02 7.20 10.50
CA TYR A 246 -9.02 6.58 11.37
C TYR A 246 -10.42 7.06 10.99
N SER A 247 -11.34 6.11 10.79
CA SER A 247 -12.76 6.34 10.52
C SER A 247 -13.64 5.37 11.36
N PRO A 248 -14.62 5.86 12.12
CA PRO A 248 -15.47 5.09 13.02
C PRO A 248 -16.61 4.39 12.26
N THR A 249 -16.30 3.32 11.52
CA THR A 249 -17.25 2.39 10.85
C THR A 249 -18.48 3.02 10.18
N GLY A 250 -18.37 3.32 8.88
CA GLY A 250 -19.51 3.44 7.96
C GLY A 250 -19.20 4.19 6.68
N SER A 251 -19.01 3.45 5.57
CA SER A 251 -19.42 3.76 4.19
C SER A 251 -19.20 5.22 3.71
N ASN A 252 -18.25 5.44 2.79
CA ASN A 252 -17.85 6.70 2.11
C ASN A 252 -16.57 7.35 2.66
N ASP A 253 -15.55 6.53 2.93
CA ASP A 253 -14.17 6.96 3.22
C ASP A 253 -13.42 7.37 1.95
N ASN A 254 -12.62 8.44 1.99
CA ASN A 254 -11.79 8.87 0.85
C ASN A 254 -10.32 8.54 1.09
N PHE A 255 -9.81 7.54 0.37
CA PHE A 255 -8.41 7.16 0.34
C PHE A 255 -7.71 7.89 -0.81
N ILE A 256 -6.63 8.63 -0.52
CA ILE A 256 -5.86 9.37 -1.54
C ILE A 256 -4.45 8.79 -1.59
N ILE A 257 -4.14 8.14 -2.71
CA ILE A 257 -2.87 7.47 -2.98
C ILE A 257 -2.02 8.37 -3.86
N ARG A 258 -0.79 8.64 -3.43
CA ARG A 258 0.11 9.56 -4.15
C ARG A 258 1.41 8.88 -4.54
N ARG A 259 1.95 9.29 -5.70
CA ARG A 259 3.32 8.95 -6.13
C ARG A 259 4.34 9.28 -5.02
N GLY A 260 5.27 8.38 -4.78
CA GLY A 260 6.41 8.57 -3.87
C GLY A 260 6.15 8.23 -2.39
N TYR A 261 4.94 7.81 -2.02
CA TYR A 261 4.60 7.39 -0.66
C TYR A 261 4.82 5.88 -0.41
N GLY A 262 5.09 5.09 -1.46
CA GLY A 262 5.45 3.69 -1.34
C GLY A 262 4.24 2.77 -1.22
N ILE A 263 4.27 1.86 -0.23
CA ILE A 263 3.21 0.88 0.01
C ILE A 263 2.21 1.47 1.01
N GLU A 264 0.96 1.60 0.60
CA GLU A 264 -0.16 2.02 1.46
C GLU A 264 -1.07 0.82 1.74
N ARG A 265 -1.40 0.56 3.01
CA ARG A 265 -2.34 -0.50 3.41
C ARG A 265 -3.66 0.14 3.84
N ILE A 266 -4.74 -0.25 3.17
CA ILE A 266 -6.09 0.24 3.42
C ILE A 266 -6.91 -0.90 4.02
N ILE A 267 -7.65 -0.61 5.08
CA ILE A 267 -8.54 -1.57 5.72
C ILE A 267 -9.96 -1.04 5.63
N GLY A 268 -10.90 -1.93 5.30
CA GLY A 268 -12.32 -1.60 5.27
C GLY A 268 -12.71 -0.74 4.08
N PHE A 269 -11.99 -0.85 2.95
CA PHE A 269 -12.43 -0.26 1.69
C PHE A 269 -13.70 -0.97 1.23
N ASP A 270 -14.82 -0.27 1.26
CA ASP A 270 -16.10 -0.72 0.74
C ASP A 270 -16.18 -0.38 -0.77
N GLY A 271 -15.97 -1.40 -1.60
CA GLY A 271 -16.15 -1.34 -3.05
C GLY A 271 -17.62 -1.13 -3.45
N ILE A 272 -17.88 -0.90 -4.74
CA ILE A 272 -19.26 -0.78 -5.27
C ILE A 272 -19.94 -2.13 -5.58
N GLY A 273 -19.23 -3.25 -5.43
CA GLY A 273 -19.75 -4.61 -5.58
C GLY A 273 -19.92 -5.09 -7.03
N THR A 274 -20.24 -6.38 -7.18
CA THR A 274 -20.23 -7.09 -8.47
C THR A 274 -21.37 -6.69 -9.45
N LYS A 275 -21.01 -6.51 -10.74
CA LYS A 275 -21.83 -6.78 -11.95
C LYS A 275 -22.93 -5.79 -12.40
N THR A 276 -23.31 -4.76 -11.67
CA THR A 276 -24.24 -3.73 -12.21
C THR A 276 -23.86 -2.31 -11.80
N SER A 277 -23.93 -1.37 -12.76
CA SER A 277 -23.66 0.06 -12.50
C SER A 277 -24.41 0.52 -11.24
N PRO A 278 -23.69 0.93 -10.18
CA PRO A 278 -24.28 1.19 -8.88
C PRO A 278 -25.25 2.37 -8.95
N ASP A 279 -26.34 2.30 -8.17
CA ASP A 279 -27.28 3.40 -8.09
C ASP A 279 -26.70 4.58 -7.29
N ALA A 280 -27.37 5.74 -7.33
CA ALA A 280 -26.83 6.96 -6.72
C ALA A 280 -26.74 6.87 -5.19
N ALA A 281 -27.53 5.99 -4.58
CA ALA A 281 -27.50 5.76 -3.14
C ALA A 281 -26.28 4.90 -2.77
N THR A 282 -26.03 3.84 -3.55
CA THR A 282 -24.87 2.96 -3.41
C THR A 282 -23.56 3.75 -3.55
N LEU A 283 -23.44 4.61 -4.57
CA LEU A 283 -22.26 5.47 -4.73
C LEU A 283 -22.10 6.54 -3.65
N SER A 284 -23.18 7.00 -3.02
CA SER A 284 -23.09 7.97 -1.92
C SER A 284 -22.66 7.34 -0.60
N GLU A 285 -22.65 6.01 -0.55
CA GLU A 285 -22.24 5.20 0.59
C GLU A 285 -20.94 4.44 0.29
N ALA A 286 -20.48 4.32 -0.96
CA ALA A 286 -19.23 3.64 -1.29
C ALA A 286 -17.99 4.48 -0.95
N ASP A 287 -16.91 3.82 -0.53
CA ASP A 287 -15.62 4.46 -0.28
C ASP A 287 -14.95 4.87 -1.59
N ILE A 288 -14.20 5.97 -1.60
CA ILE A 288 -13.43 6.41 -2.76
C ILE A 288 -11.97 6.02 -2.62
N LEU A 289 -11.42 5.38 -3.64
CA LEU A 289 -9.98 5.21 -3.82
C LEU A 289 -9.49 6.13 -4.94
N LEU A 290 -8.78 7.19 -4.59
CA LEU A 290 -8.25 8.17 -5.52
C LEU A 290 -6.75 8.00 -5.70
N PHE A 291 -6.32 7.68 -6.92
CA PHE A 291 -4.94 7.65 -7.37
C PHE A 291 -4.55 9.01 -7.98
N GLU A 292 -3.67 9.75 -7.29
CA GLU A 292 -3.16 11.04 -7.73
C GLU A 292 -1.71 10.90 -8.24
N GLY A 293 -1.51 11.13 -9.54
CA GLY A 293 -0.18 11.21 -10.12
C GLY A 293 -0.11 10.86 -11.60
N GLU A 294 0.92 11.39 -12.26
CA GLU A 294 1.16 11.09 -13.67
C GLU A 294 1.38 9.60 -13.91
N GLY A 295 0.71 9.08 -14.93
CA GLY A 295 0.82 7.70 -15.38
C GLY A 295 0.03 6.67 -14.57
N LEU A 296 -0.72 7.06 -13.53
CA LEU A 296 -1.64 6.13 -12.84
C LEU A 296 -2.94 6.08 -13.64
N THR A 297 -3.21 4.98 -14.34
CA THR A 297 -4.43 4.78 -15.13
C THR A 297 -4.97 3.37 -14.94
N ALA A 298 -6.22 3.14 -15.33
CA ALA A 298 -6.75 1.78 -15.34
C ALA A 298 -5.96 0.86 -16.31
N ARG A 299 -5.50 1.39 -17.45
CA ARG A 299 -4.80 0.61 -18.50
C ARG A 299 -3.48 -0.03 -18.02
N ASN A 300 -2.77 0.64 -17.11
CA ASN A 300 -1.53 0.11 -16.54
C ASN A 300 -1.68 -0.38 -15.09
N MET A 301 -2.90 -0.42 -14.57
CA MET A 301 -3.19 -0.99 -13.26
C MET A 301 -3.06 -2.52 -13.31
N LEU A 302 -2.45 -3.09 -12.27
CA LEU A 302 -2.28 -4.52 -12.08
C LEU A 302 -2.93 -4.92 -10.75
N LEU A 303 -3.79 -5.93 -10.80
CA LEU A 303 -4.50 -6.47 -9.64
C LEU A 303 -3.93 -7.86 -9.31
N ASN A 304 -3.62 -8.09 -8.03
CA ASN A 304 -3.09 -9.36 -7.57
C ASN A 304 -3.72 -9.74 -6.23
N GLN A 305 -4.55 -10.78 -6.23
CA GLN A 305 -5.14 -11.34 -5.02
C GLN A 305 -4.09 -12.16 -4.27
N LYS A 306 -3.78 -11.77 -3.03
CA LYS A 306 -2.85 -12.48 -2.14
C LYS A 306 -3.56 -12.84 -0.84
N ASP A 307 -3.86 -14.13 -0.68
CA ASP A 307 -4.71 -14.61 0.41
C ASP A 307 -6.05 -13.85 0.38
N GLU A 308 -6.42 -13.19 1.49
CA GLU A 308 -7.64 -12.39 1.60
C GLU A 308 -7.43 -10.91 1.17
N ASP A 309 -6.20 -10.50 0.85
CA ASP A 309 -5.86 -9.10 0.50
C ASP A 309 -5.78 -8.90 -1.04
N LEU A 310 -6.32 -7.79 -1.54
CA LEU A 310 -6.08 -7.32 -2.91
C LEU A 310 -4.89 -6.36 -2.97
N VAL A 311 -3.88 -6.68 -3.76
CA VAL A 311 -2.75 -5.80 -4.02
C VAL A 311 -2.94 -5.09 -5.37
N VAL A 312 -2.97 -3.77 -5.35
CA VAL A 312 -3.04 -2.90 -6.52
C VAL A 312 -1.67 -2.29 -6.78
N THR A 313 -1.16 -2.46 -7.99
CA THR A 313 0.11 -1.88 -8.47
C THR A 313 -0.05 -1.32 -9.87
N PHE A 314 1.00 -0.69 -10.40
CA PHE A 314 0.96 -0.09 -11.73
C PHE A 314 2.22 -0.44 -12.53
N GLU A 315 2.03 -0.90 -13.76
CA GLU A 315 3.11 -1.24 -14.68
C GLU A 315 3.99 -0.02 -14.95
N GLY A 316 5.30 -0.21 -14.83
CA GLY A 316 6.30 0.86 -14.98
C GLY A 316 6.37 1.85 -13.82
N ILE A 317 5.62 1.64 -12.72
CA ILE A 317 5.51 2.57 -11.58
C ILE A 317 5.77 1.81 -10.28
N ALA A 318 7.01 1.93 -9.76
CA ALA A 318 7.45 1.18 -8.58
C ALA A 318 7.20 1.89 -7.23
N ASP A 319 6.85 3.19 -7.25
CA ASP A 319 6.71 4.03 -6.06
C ASP A 319 5.27 4.15 -5.54
N VAL A 320 4.35 3.35 -6.09
CA VAL A 320 2.95 3.25 -5.68
C VAL A 320 2.54 1.78 -5.61
N SER A 321 2.09 1.34 -4.45
CA SER A 321 1.43 0.06 -4.25
C SER A 321 0.40 0.20 -3.14
N VAL A 322 -0.78 -0.38 -3.35
CA VAL A 322 -1.87 -0.35 -2.38
C VAL A 322 -2.23 -1.79 -2.01
N ILE A 323 -2.41 -2.05 -0.73
CA ILE A 323 -2.93 -3.32 -0.22
C ILE A 323 -4.29 -3.04 0.39
N LEU A 324 -5.36 -3.50 -0.26
CA LEU A 324 -6.71 -3.51 0.29
C LEU A 324 -6.86 -4.79 1.10
N GLN A 325 -6.94 -4.65 2.42
CA GLN A 325 -7.00 -5.79 3.31
C GLN A 325 -8.40 -6.42 3.32
N ASP A 326 -8.44 -7.76 3.37
CA ASP A 326 -9.67 -8.55 3.43
C ASP A 326 -10.66 -8.18 2.29
N PHE A 327 -10.11 -7.83 1.13
CA PHE A 327 -10.83 -7.34 -0.04
C PHE A 327 -10.68 -8.32 -1.20
N ALA A 328 -11.81 -8.83 -1.67
CA ALA A 328 -11.84 -9.77 -2.78
C ALA A 328 -11.74 -9.02 -4.12
N ILE A 329 -10.87 -9.49 -5.01
CA ILE A 329 -10.61 -8.86 -6.31
C ILE A 329 -11.89 -8.60 -7.11
N GLU A 330 -12.85 -9.52 -7.07
CA GLU A 330 -14.12 -9.43 -7.77
C GLU A 330 -14.99 -8.24 -7.34
N ASP A 331 -14.75 -7.67 -6.16
CA ASP A 331 -15.45 -6.48 -5.67
C ASP A 331 -14.78 -5.16 -6.11
N PHE A 332 -13.61 -5.22 -6.74
CA PHE A 332 -12.85 -4.06 -7.20
C PHE A 332 -13.31 -3.65 -8.59
N ASP A 333 -14.44 -2.95 -8.72
CA ASP A 333 -15.04 -2.65 -10.03
C ASP A 333 -15.21 -1.12 -10.24
N ASN A 334 -15.16 -0.65 -11.49
CA ASN A 334 -15.44 0.75 -11.86
C ASN A 334 -16.37 0.82 -13.08
N ILE A 335 -17.56 0.23 -12.92
CA ILE A 335 -18.52 -0.02 -14.00
C ILE A 335 -18.99 1.29 -14.68
N GLY A 336 -18.48 1.51 -15.88
CA GLY A 336 -18.96 2.53 -16.81
C GLY A 336 -19.77 1.95 -17.96
N GLN A 337 -20.39 2.81 -18.76
CA GLN A 337 -20.99 2.39 -20.04
C GLN A 337 -19.95 2.31 -21.18
N GLY A 338 -18.67 2.19 -20.82
CA GLY A 338 -17.52 2.26 -21.72
C GLY A 338 -17.01 3.69 -21.98
N PRO A 339 -15.89 3.82 -22.71
CA PRO A 339 -15.30 5.11 -23.07
C PRO A 339 -16.24 5.97 -23.93
N GLY A 340 -16.25 7.28 -23.67
CA GLY A 340 -17.07 8.25 -24.40
C GLY A 340 -18.52 8.38 -23.90
N THR A 341 -18.87 7.76 -22.77
CA THR A 341 -20.19 7.92 -22.14
C THR A 341 -20.15 8.95 -21.01
N THR A 342 -21.23 9.70 -20.81
CA THR A 342 -21.29 10.82 -19.86
C THR A 342 -21.73 10.41 -18.45
N SER A 343 -21.81 9.11 -18.16
CA SER A 343 -22.38 8.58 -16.90
C SER A 343 -21.63 7.32 -16.45
N ASN A 344 -20.31 7.38 -16.42
CA ASN A 344 -19.49 6.37 -15.76
C ASN A 344 -19.63 6.51 -14.25
N ARG A 345 -19.72 5.39 -13.54
CA ARG A 345 -20.14 5.33 -12.14
C ARG A 345 -19.30 4.31 -11.39
N GLY A 346 -18.28 4.78 -10.71
CA GLY A 346 -17.62 4.00 -9.69
C GLY A 346 -16.81 4.85 -8.74
N ASN A 347 -16.06 4.16 -7.89
CA ASN A 347 -15.47 4.73 -6.69
C ASN A 347 -13.93 4.62 -6.68
N VAL A 348 -13.33 4.18 -7.79
CA VAL A 348 -11.89 4.27 -8.05
C VAL A 348 -11.62 5.40 -9.05
N ILE A 349 -10.79 6.36 -8.68
CA ILE A 349 -10.61 7.62 -9.41
C ILE A 349 -9.13 7.82 -9.73
N PHE A 350 -8.81 8.13 -10.98
CA PHE A 350 -7.47 8.50 -11.44
C PHE A 350 -7.43 9.99 -11.77
N VAL A 351 -6.48 10.73 -11.19
CA VAL A 351 -6.30 12.16 -11.48
C VAL A 351 -4.83 12.54 -11.69
N PRO A 352 -4.55 13.54 -12.54
CA PRO A 352 -3.20 14.10 -12.68
C PRO A 352 -2.67 14.70 -11.38
N GLN A 353 -1.36 14.85 -11.26
CA GLN A 353 -0.73 15.42 -10.07
C GLN A 353 -1.13 16.89 -9.84
N GLY A 354 -1.51 17.24 -8.60
CA GLY A 354 -1.84 18.61 -8.23
C GLY A 354 -3.24 19.03 -8.71
N PHE A 355 -4.10 18.07 -9.01
CA PHE A 355 -5.51 18.31 -9.27
C PHE A 355 -6.19 18.82 -7.99
N ASP A 356 -6.72 20.05 -8.04
CA ASP A 356 -7.42 20.67 -6.90
C ASP A 356 -8.83 20.05 -6.81
N ALA A 357 -8.93 18.92 -6.10
CA ALA A 357 -10.20 18.23 -5.87
C ALA A 357 -11.17 19.18 -5.14
N PRO A 358 -12.25 19.66 -5.79
CA PRO A 358 -13.20 20.52 -5.09
C PRO A 358 -13.84 19.75 -3.94
N ASN A 359 -14.01 20.42 -2.80
CA ASN A 359 -14.48 19.88 -1.51
C ASN A 359 -15.91 19.25 -1.54
N SER A 360 -16.50 18.98 -2.70
CA SER A 360 -17.80 18.33 -2.82
C SER A 360 -17.82 17.30 -3.93
N PHE A 361 -17.95 16.04 -3.52
CA PHE A 361 -18.10 14.81 -4.31
C PHE A 361 -19.12 14.89 -5.47
N PHE A 362 -20.11 15.79 -5.41
CA PHE A 362 -21.18 15.92 -6.40
C PHE A 362 -20.82 16.70 -7.68
N GLU A 363 -19.61 17.24 -7.82
CA GLU A 363 -19.15 17.93 -9.04
C GLU A 363 -18.23 17.09 -9.95
N PHE A 364 -17.95 15.83 -9.59
CA PHE A 364 -17.13 14.91 -10.40
C PHE A 364 -17.87 14.29 -11.60
N GLU A 365 -19.08 14.76 -11.95
CA GLU A 365 -19.74 14.37 -13.20
C GLU A 365 -18.86 14.75 -14.41
N GLY A 366 -18.09 13.78 -14.92
CA GLY A 366 -17.29 13.93 -16.15
C GLY A 366 -15.79 13.69 -16.03
N ILE A 367 -15.26 13.20 -14.91
CA ILE A 367 -13.82 12.85 -14.75
C ILE A 367 -13.60 11.32 -14.65
N PHE A 368 -14.65 10.52 -14.80
CA PHE A 368 -14.61 9.05 -14.79
C PHE A 368 -14.18 8.49 -16.17
N GLU A 369 -13.04 8.93 -16.72
CA GLU A 369 -12.60 8.47 -18.05
C GLU A 369 -12.04 7.03 -18.03
N ASP A 370 -11.49 6.59 -16.90
CA ASP A 370 -10.86 5.27 -16.75
C ASP A 370 -11.80 4.22 -16.13
N VAL A 371 -12.63 3.63 -17.00
CA VAL A 371 -13.53 2.51 -16.68
C VAL A 371 -12.79 1.19 -16.79
N PHE A 372 -13.00 0.31 -15.82
CA PHE A 372 -12.56 -1.07 -15.88
C PHE A 372 -13.61 -1.99 -15.29
N ASP A 373 -13.63 -3.23 -15.77
CA ASP A 373 -14.53 -4.30 -15.33
C ASP A 373 -13.68 -5.42 -14.70
N VAL A 374 -14.09 -5.94 -13.53
CA VAL A 374 -13.49 -7.14 -12.93
C VAL A 374 -14.51 -8.28 -12.89
N PHE A 375 -14.12 -9.44 -13.40
CA PHE A 375 -15.01 -10.60 -13.47
C PHE A 375 -14.82 -11.52 -12.27
N ASP A 376 -15.93 -12.07 -11.79
CA ASP A 376 -15.93 -13.06 -10.71
C ASP A 376 -15.82 -14.49 -11.25
N ASP A 377 -15.65 -15.44 -10.33
CA ASP A 377 -15.51 -16.88 -10.63
C ASP A 377 -16.68 -17.51 -11.43
N ASP A 378 -17.84 -16.85 -11.49
CA ASP A 378 -19.01 -17.32 -12.24
C ASP A 378 -19.05 -16.79 -13.69
N TRP A 379 -17.99 -16.12 -14.16
CA TRP A 379 -17.92 -15.62 -15.51
C TRP A 379 -17.79 -16.74 -16.55
N GLU A 380 -18.80 -16.86 -17.42
CA GLU A 380 -18.82 -17.84 -18.52
C GLU A 380 -18.96 -17.19 -19.91
N LYS A 381 -18.73 -15.88 -20.07
CA LYS A 381 -18.95 -15.23 -21.38
C LYS A 381 -17.69 -15.21 -22.24
N PRO A 382 -17.82 -15.45 -23.55
CA PRO A 382 -16.67 -15.54 -24.44
C PRO A 382 -16.11 -14.17 -24.88
N GLN A 383 -16.61 -13.06 -24.35
CA GLN A 383 -16.29 -11.71 -24.86
C GLN A 383 -16.43 -10.68 -23.73
N VAL A 384 -15.52 -9.69 -23.71
CA VAL A 384 -15.58 -8.54 -22.80
C VAL A 384 -16.89 -7.74 -22.97
N LEU A 385 -17.22 -6.90 -21.99
CA LEU A 385 -18.53 -6.23 -21.93
C LEU A 385 -18.62 -5.00 -22.83
N ASN A 386 -17.51 -4.28 -22.99
CA ASN A 386 -17.44 -2.96 -23.60
C ASN A 386 -16.27 -2.89 -24.59
N GLN A 387 -16.36 -1.99 -25.57
CA GLN A 387 -15.22 -1.66 -26.44
C GLN A 387 -14.27 -0.69 -25.75
N ASN A 388 -12.98 -0.73 -26.11
CA ASN A 388 -11.90 0.13 -25.61
C ASN A 388 -11.79 0.09 -24.08
N THR A 389 -11.99 -1.08 -23.47
CA THR A 389 -12.14 -1.21 -22.01
C THR A 389 -10.94 -1.88 -21.38
N VAL A 390 -10.79 -1.70 -20.07
CA VAL A 390 -9.89 -2.51 -19.25
C VAL A 390 -10.70 -3.59 -18.56
N THR A 391 -10.29 -4.84 -18.72
CA THR A 391 -10.97 -5.99 -18.11
C THR A 391 -9.96 -6.84 -17.36
N PHE A 392 -10.29 -7.19 -16.13
CA PHE A 392 -9.61 -8.22 -15.36
C PHE A 392 -10.53 -9.44 -15.28
N LEU A 393 -10.04 -10.59 -15.72
CA LEU A 393 -10.78 -11.83 -15.65
C LEU A 393 -10.66 -12.46 -14.25
N ASN A 394 -11.00 -13.75 -14.11
CA ASN A 394 -10.88 -14.47 -12.85
C ASN A 394 -9.70 -15.46 -12.93
N ALA A 395 -9.40 -16.16 -11.83
CA ALA A 395 -8.27 -17.09 -11.77
C ALA A 395 -8.55 -18.49 -12.38
N LEU A 396 -9.52 -18.60 -13.29
CA LEU A 396 -9.90 -19.85 -13.94
C LEU A 396 -9.46 -19.85 -15.40
N ASP A 397 -9.37 -21.03 -16.02
CA ASP A 397 -9.15 -21.16 -17.47
C ASP A 397 -10.27 -20.43 -18.27
N ASN A 398 -9.96 -19.24 -18.78
CA ASN A 398 -10.90 -18.38 -19.49
C ASN A 398 -10.72 -18.48 -21.01
N ILE A 399 -11.80 -18.23 -21.74
CA ILE A 399 -11.77 -18.09 -23.20
C ILE A 399 -12.53 -16.82 -23.53
N THR A 400 -11.82 -15.73 -23.80
CA THR A 400 -12.39 -14.40 -23.90
C THR A 400 -11.83 -13.66 -25.12
N SER A 401 -12.69 -12.88 -25.78
CA SER A 401 -12.26 -11.95 -26.84
C SER A 401 -12.61 -10.49 -26.55
N GLY A 402 -11.86 -9.59 -27.16
CA GLY A 402 -12.20 -8.17 -27.30
C GLY A 402 -13.30 -7.93 -28.34
N PHE A 403 -13.27 -6.75 -28.96
CA PHE A 403 -14.12 -6.37 -30.10
C PHE A 403 -13.30 -5.97 -31.33
N ASN A 404 -13.93 -5.99 -32.51
CA ASN A 404 -13.28 -5.39 -33.69
C ASN A 404 -13.28 -3.85 -33.59
N GLU A 405 -12.24 -3.22 -34.15
CA GLU A 405 -12.00 -1.78 -34.13
C GLU A 405 -12.00 -1.21 -32.70
N SER A 406 -11.34 -1.92 -31.78
CA SER A 406 -11.33 -1.68 -30.33
C SER A 406 -9.90 -1.76 -29.79
N GLU A 407 -9.51 -0.85 -28.92
CA GLU A 407 -8.22 -0.85 -28.20
C GLU A 407 -8.44 -1.39 -26.79
N ASP A 408 -8.61 -2.70 -26.66
CA ASP A 408 -8.97 -3.36 -25.41
C ASP A 408 -7.73 -3.66 -24.54
N VAL A 409 -7.93 -3.75 -23.23
CA VAL A 409 -6.96 -4.27 -22.27
C VAL A 409 -7.60 -5.47 -21.58
N ILE A 410 -7.03 -6.66 -21.76
CA ILE A 410 -7.55 -7.89 -21.16
C ILE A 410 -6.47 -8.52 -20.30
N ASN A 411 -6.75 -8.70 -19.02
CA ASN A 411 -5.85 -9.31 -18.05
C ASN A 411 -6.45 -10.66 -17.60
N GLY A 412 -5.83 -11.77 -17.97
CA GLY A 412 -6.26 -13.14 -17.62
C GLY A 412 -6.10 -13.49 -16.15
N LEU A 413 -5.07 -12.89 -15.51
CA LEU A 413 -4.69 -13.11 -14.11
C LEU A 413 -4.11 -14.50 -13.85
N GLY A 414 -4.95 -15.53 -13.76
CA GLY A 414 -4.46 -16.88 -13.47
C GLY A 414 -5.33 -17.93 -14.12
N GLY A 415 -4.80 -19.14 -14.30
CA GLY A 415 -5.44 -20.19 -15.09
C GLY A 415 -4.87 -20.24 -16.50
N ASN A 416 -5.27 -21.24 -17.28
CA ASN A 416 -4.78 -21.39 -18.65
C ASN A 416 -5.77 -20.73 -19.62
N ASP A 417 -5.47 -19.49 -19.99
CA ASP A 417 -6.37 -18.61 -20.70
C ASP A 417 -6.20 -18.66 -22.22
N ILE A 418 -7.29 -18.33 -22.92
CA ILE A 418 -7.28 -18.04 -24.36
C ILE A 418 -7.84 -16.63 -24.54
N LEU A 419 -6.95 -15.69 -24.79
CA LEU A 419 -7.25 -14.27 -24.98
C LEU A 419 -7.14 -13.91 -26.46
N ASN A 420 -8.13 -13.17 -26.98
CA ASN A 420 -8.14 -12.74 -28.38
C ASN A 420 -8.59 -11.28 -28.53
N GLY A 421 -7.68 -10.36 -28.83
CA GLY A 421 -7.95 -8.93 -28.98
C GLY A 421 -8.88 -8.60 -30.14
N LEU A 422 -8.71 -9.34 -31.25
CA LEU A 422 -9.39 -9.20 -32.53
C LEU A 422 -8.81 -8.11 -33.43
N SER A 423 -9.21 -6.84 -33.32
CA SER A 423 -8.62 -5.81 -34.17
C SER A 423 -8.71 -4.45 -33.52
N GLY A 424 -7.69 -3.62 -33.74
CA GLY A 424 -7.38 -2.46 -32.94
C GLY A 424 -6.08 -2.70 -32.18
N ASP A 425 -5.57 -1.69 -31.49
CA ASP A 425 -4.27 -1.78 -30.82
C ASP A 425 -4.48 -2.23 -29.37
N ASP A 426 -4.41 -3.55 -29.15
CA ASP A 426 -4.78 -4.21 -27.92
C ASP A 426 -3.61 -4.40 -26.94
N LEU A 427 -3.91 -4.54 -25.65
CA LEU A 427 -2.96 -4.95 -24.61
C LEU A 427 -3.50 -6.18 -23.89
N LEU A 428 -2.89 -7.33 -24.14
CA LEU A 428 -3.35 -8.60 -23.59
C LEU A 428 -2.29 -9.18 -22.65
N ARG A 429 -2.70 -9.54 -21.44
CA ARG A 429 -1.84 -10.16 -20.42
C ARG A 429 -2.42 -11.51 -20.03
N GLY A 430 -1.69 -12.60 -20.24
CA GLY A 430 -2.07 -13.95 -19.82
C GLY A 430 -2.13 -14.05 -18.30
N GLY A 431 -0.99 -13.88 -17.65
CA GLY A 431 -0.86 -13.94 -16.20
C GLY A 431 -0.16 -15.22 -15.77
N ASP A 432 -0.70 -15.90 -14.76
CA ASP A 432 -0.17 -17.18 -14.27
C ASP A 432 -0.89 -18.36 -14.96
N GLY A 433 -0.21 -19.14 -15.79
CA GLY A 433 -0.78 -20.30 -16.47
C GLY A 433 -0.09 -20.58 -17.79
N ASP A 434 -0.47 -21.66 -18.48
CA ASP A 434 -0.04 -21.86 -19.87
C ASP A 434 -1.08 -21.20 -20.80
N ASP A 435 -0.82 -19.98 -21.24
CA ASP A 435 -1.78 -19.12 -21.94
C ASP A 435 -1.65 -19.13 -23.47
N ILE A 436 -2.75 -18.80 -24.16
CA ILE A 436 -2.79 -18.52 -25.59
C ILE A 436 -3.24 -17.07 -25.77
N VAL A 437 -2.30 -16.20 -26.12
CA VAL A 437 -2.52 -14.76 -26.29
C VAL A 437 -2.48 -14.40 -27.77
N LEU A 438 -3.61 -13.98 -28.31
CA LEU A 438 -3.80 -13.65 -29.72
C LEU A 438 -4.14 -12.16 -29.87
N GLY A 439 -3.24 -11.36 -30.47
CA GLY A 439 -3.44 -9.92 -30.68
C GLY A 439 -4.56 -9.67 -31.68
N GLY A 440 -4.29 -9.99 -32.95
CA GLY A 440 -5.30 -9.98 -33.98
C GLY A 440 -4.90 -9.09 -35.15
N SER A 441 -5.46 -7.90 -35.30
CA SER A 441 -5.07 -6.99 -36.37
C SER A 441 -4.97 -5.58 -35.82
N GLY A 442 -3.75 -5.07 -35.72
CA GLY A 442 -3.44 -3.84 -35.01
C GLY A 442 -2.05 -3.96 -34.41
N SER A 443 -1.53 -2.87 -33.87
CA SER A 443 -0.22 -2.91 -33.19
C SER A 443 -0.44 -3.27 -31.73
N ASP A 444 -0.32 -4.56 -31.43
CA ASP A 444 -0.70 -5.14 -30.15
C ASP A 444 0.49 -5.28 -29.19
N THR A 445 0.21 -5.31 -27.89
CA THR A 445 1.17 -5.70 -26.86
C THR A 445 0.66 -6.95 -26.14
N LEU A 446 1.40 -8.04 -26.29
CA LEU A 446 1.05 -9.35 -25.74
C LEU A 446 2.07 -9.73 -24.68
N ILE A 447 1.59 -10.03 -23.47
CA ILE A 447 2.40 -10.45 -22.33
C ILE A 447 1.90 -11.82 -21.89
N GLY A 448 2.76 -12.83 -21.92
CA GLY A 448 2.46 -14.20 -21.47
C GLY A 448 2.33 -14.24 -19.96
N GLY A 449 3.45 -14.15 -19.26
CA GLY A 449 3.51 -14.08 -17.81
C GLY A 449 4.25 -15.27 -17.22
N SER A 450 3.66 -15.98 -16.27
CA SER A 450 4.27 -17.19 -15.70
C SER A 450 3.67 -18.43 -16.35
N GLY A 451 4.47 -19.24 -17.04
CA GLY A 451 4.01 -20.49 -17.64
C GLY A 451 4.58 -20.68 -19.04
N ASN A 452 4.07 -21.64 -19.80
CA ASN A 452 4.53 -21.86 -21.18
C ASN A 452 3.50 -21.30 -22.14
N ASP A 453 3.73 -20.07 -22.58
CA ASP A 453 2.74 -19.28 -23.28
C ASP A 453 2.89 -19.38 -24.79
N PHE A 454 1.78 -19.17 -25.51
CA PHE A 454 1.75 -19.03 -26.96
C PHE A 454 1.29 -17.62 -27.32
N LEU A 455 2.20 -16.82 -27.89
CA LEU A 455 1.97 -15.42 -28.23
C LEU A 455 1.92 -15.24 -29.75
N ASN A 456 0.83 -14.65 -30.25
CA ASN A 456 0.63 -14.42 -31.67
C ASN A 456 -0.04 -13.07 -31.94
N GLY A 457 0.76 -12.08 -32.37
CA GLY A 457 0.25 -10.75 -32.73
C GLY A 457 -0.59 -10.73 -34.02
N TYR A 458 -0.23 -11.56 -35.01
CA TYR A 458 -0.99 -11.77 -36.26
C TYR A 458 -1.04 -10.58 -37.25
N GLY A 459 0.12 -10.11 -37.72
CA GLY A 459 0.28 -8.94 -38.62
C GLY A 459 -0.31 -8.95 -40.05
N PHE A 460 -1.63 -9.02 -40.27
CA PHE A 460 -2.21 -9.06 -41.64
C PHE A 460 -2.31 -7.72 -42.38
N THR A 461 -2.02 -6.60 -41.72
CA THR A 461 -2.13 -5.26 -42.31
C THR A 461 -0.76 -4.61 -42.60
N LEU A 462 -0.76 -3.58 -43.44
CA LEU A 462 0.48 -2.88 -43.80
C LEU A 462 0.96 -2.00 -42.64
N SER A 463 2.17 -2.23 -42.14
CA SER A 463 2.83 -1.43 -41.07
C SER A 463 2.28 -1.70 -39.66
N GLU A 464 2.09 -2.97 -39.35
CA GLU A 464 1.64 -3.48 -38.05
C GLU A 464 2.86 -3.87 -37.19
N PHE A 465 2.87 -3.43 -35.93
CA PHE A 465 4.01 -3.62 -35.02
C PHE A 465 3.55 -4.18 -33.69
N ASP A 466 3.84 -5.45 -33.46
CA ASP A 466 3.48 -6.10 -32.20
C ASP A 466 4.65 -6.16 -31.24
N VAL A 467 4.36 -6.14 -29.95
CA VAL A 467 5.30 -6.38 -28.86
C VAL A 467 4.89 -7.67 -28.17
N LEU A 468 5.82 -8.62 -28.07
CA LEU A 468 5.60 -9.93 -27.47
C LEU A 468 6.59 -10.12 -26.31
N GLU A 469 6.09 -10.31 -25.10
CA GLU A 469 6.86 -10.60 -23.89
C GLU A 469 6.40 -11.95 -23.33
N GLY A 470 7.27 -12.95 -23.31
CA GLY A 470 6.91 -14.30 -22.86
C GLY A 470 6.75 -14.38 -21.35
N GLY A 471 7.65 -13.73 -20.61
CA GLY A 471 7.77 -13.81 -19.17
C GLY A 471 8.66 -14.99 -18.77
N SER A 472 8.18 -15.83 -17.87
CA SER A 472 8.93 -16.97 -17.36
C SER A 472 8.32 -18.29 -17.79
N GLY A 473 9.11 -19.14 -18.43
CA GLY A 473 8.74 -20.48 -18.85
C GLY A 473 9.22 -20.75 -20.27
N ALA A 474 8.71 -21.80 -20.92
CA ALA A 474 9.15 -22.15 -22.27
C ALA A 474 8.14 -21.65 -23.31
N ASP A 475 8.32 -20.42 -23.77
CA ASP A 475 7.30 -19.72 -24.55
C ASP A 475 7.43 -19.94 -26.06
N VAL A 476 6.34 -19.69 -26.77
CA VAL A 476 6.26 -19.77 -28.24
C VAL A 476 5.81 -18.44 -28.82
N PHE A 477 6.73 -17.78 -29.51
CA PHE A 477 6.47 -16.53 -30.23
C PHE A 477 6.17 -16.81 -31.70
N ALA A 478 4.94 -16.56 -32.14
CA ALA A 478 4.51 -16.91 -33.49
C ALA A 478 4.71 -15.75 -34.49
N LEU A 479 5.56 -15.99 -35.49
CA LEU A 479 5.80 -15.09 -36.63
C LEU A 479 5.18 -15.62 -37.93
N GLY A 480 4.46 -16.74 -37.87
CA GLY A 480 3.75 -17.33 -39.00
C GLY A 480 3.00 -18.61 -38.66
N ASP A 481 2.12 -19.02 -39.57
CA ASP A 481 1.39 -20.29 -39.51
C ASP A 481 1.91 -21.30 -40.56
N ALA A 482 1.17 -22.39 -40.76
CA ALA A 482 1.53 -23.42 -41.75
C ALA A 482 1.51 -22.92 -43.21
N ASN A 483 0.93 -21.75 -43.49
CA ASN A 483 0.66 -21.24 -44.82
C ASN A 483 1.49 -19.99 -45.17
N SER A 484 1.66 -19.06 -44.23
CA SER A 484 2.27 -17.75 -44.46
C SER A 484 2.88 -17.13 -43.20
N PRO A 485 3.96 -16.35 -43.34
CA PRO A 485 4.39 -15.46 -42.26
C PRO A 485 3.27 -14.49 -41.92
N TYR A 486 3.20 -14.09 -40.66
CA TYR A 486 2.22 -13.11 -40.21
C TYR A 486 2.62 -11.72 -40.68
N TYR A 487 3.87 -11.32 -40.46
CA TYR A 487 4.35 -9.99 -40.86
C TYR A 487 4.97 -9.99 -42.26
N LEU A 488 4.62 -8.98 -43.06
CA LEU A 488 5.17 -8.74 -44.39
C LEU A 488 5.34 -7.23 -44.65
N ASP A 489 6.11 -6.91 -45.69
CA ASP A 489 6.44 -5.54 -46.09
C ASP A 489 7.13 -4.73 -44.97
N ASN A 490 6.38 -3.87 -44.27
CA ASN A 490 6.91 -2.94 -43.26
C ASN A 490 6.49 -3.28 -41.82
N GLY A 491 5.70 -4.33 -41.59
CA GLY A 491 5.31 -4.75 -40.22
C GLY A 491 6.28 -5.76 -39.63
N TYR A 492 6.35 -5.88 -38.31
CA TYR A 492 7.16 -6.89 -37.59
C TYR A 492 6.70 -7.06 -36.13
N ALA A 493 6.97 -8.22 -35.53
CA ALA A 493 6.90 -8.37 -34.08
C ALA A 493 8.23 -8.05 -33.40
N THR A 494 8.17 -7.51 -32.19
CA THR A 494 9.31 -7.32 -31.30
C THR A 494 9.17 -8.25 -30.12
N ILE A 495 10.11 -9.19 -29.97
CA ILE A 495 10.19 -10.11 -28.84
C ILE A 495 11.17 -9.51 -27.82
N THR A 496 10.70 -9.22 -26.61
CA THR A 496 11.44 -8.39 -25.64
C THR A 496 12.36 -9.18 -24.72
N ASP A 497 12.08 -10.46 -24.49
CA ASP A 497 12.69 -11.24 -23.40
C ASP A 497 13.11 -12.67 -23.76
N PHE A 498 13.16 -13.02 -25.05
CA PHE A 498 13.49 -14.36 -25.54
C PHE A 498 14.67 -15.03 -24.81
N ASN A 499 14.42 -16.18 -24.22
CA ASN A 499 15.38 -16.93 -23.43
C ASN A 499 15.44 -18.43 -23.82
N TYR A 500 16.41 -18.76 -24.67
CA TYR A 500 16.64 -20.15 -25.10
C TYR A 500 16.97 -21.14 -23.96
N LEU A 501 17.38 -20.65 -22.77
CA LEU A 501 17.66 -21.49 -21.61
C LEU A 501 16.39 -21.94 -20.89
N GLU A 502 15.32 -21.15 -20.96
CA GLU A 502 14.03 -21.49 -20.37
C GLU A 502 13.23 -22.43 -21.29
N GLY A 503 13.44 -22.31 -22.60
CA GLY A 503 12.96 -23.28 -23.58
C GLY A 503 12.38 -22.66 -24.83
N ASP A 504 12.39 -21.33 -24.90
CA ASP A 504 11.65 -20.55 -25.88
C ASP A 504 11.88 -20.96 -27.32
N LYS A 505 10.80 -20.81 -28.09
CA LYS A 505 10.77 -21.11 -29.51
C LYS A 505 10.11 -19.99 -30.28
N ILE A 506 10.58 -19.80 -31.51
CA ILE A 506 9.98 -18.90 -32.48
C ILE A 506 9.28 -19.76 -33.52
N GLN A 507 7.95 -19.69 -33.56
CA GLN A 507 7.17 -20.40 -34.56
C GLN A 507 7.20 -19.64 -35.89
N VAL A 508 7.51 -20.37 -36.96
CA VAL A 508 7.62 -19.83 -38.31
C VAL A 508 6.96 -20.73 -39.35
N THR A 509 6.69 -20.17 -40.53
CA THR A 509 6.15 -20.92 -41.67
C THR A 509 7.22 -21.76 -42.37
N GLY A 510 6.95 -23.05 -42.51
CA GLY A 510 7.80 -23.95 -43.29
C GLY A 510 9.12 -24.27 -42.58
N SER A 511 10.26 -24.05 -43.24
CA SER A 511 11.57 -24.44 -42.70
C SER A 511 12.37 -23.24 -42.24
N ALA A 512 13.06 -23.38 -41.10
CA ALA A 512 14.00 -22.38 -40.58
C ALA A 512 15.05 -21.91 -41.61
N SER A 513 15.42 -22.74 -42.59
CA SER A 513 16.36 -22.34 -43.66
C SER A 513 15.81 -21.28 -44.62
N ASN A 514 14.52 -20.99 -44.57
CA ASN A 514 13.88 -19.94 -45.38
C ASN A 514 14.11 -18.53 -44.81
N TYR A 515 14.63 -18.43 -43.59
CA TYR A 515 14.77 -17.20 -42.84
C TYR A 515 16.23 -16.74 -42.78
N GLY A 516 16.44 -15.45 -42.96
CA GLY A 516 17.73 -14.78 -42.75
C GLY A 516 17.82 -14.19 -41.35
N ILE A 517 19.03 -14.13 -40.80
CA ILE A 517 19.34 -13.44 -39.56
C ILE A 517 20.27 -12.27 -39.86
N ALA A 518 19.95 -11.09 -39.35
CA ALA A 518 20.78 -9.90 -39.37
C ALA A 518 20.89 -9.33 -37.95
N PHE A 519 21.84 -8.41 -37.74
CA PHE A 519 22.05 -7.79 -36.44
C PHE A 519 22.08 -6.28 -36.61
N GLN A 520 21.23 -5.58 -35.87
CA GLN A 520 21.15 -4.14 -35.85
C GLN A 520 20.52 -3.70 -34.54
N ASP A 521 21.02 -2.62 -33.98
CA ASP A 521 20.40 -1.95 -32.83
C ASP A 521 19.23 -1.09 -33.36
N LEU A 522 17.99 -1.54 -33.13
CA LEU A 522 16.74 -0.94 -33.59
C LEU A 522 15.79 -0.58 -32.44
N SER A 523 15.84 -1.28 -31.32
CA SER A 523 14.92 -1.09 -30.19
C SER A 523 15.52 -1.60 -28.88
N GLY A 524 15.26 -0.93 -27.75
CA GLY A 524 15.68 -1.43 -26.42
C GLY A 524 17.00 -0.83 -25.91
N GLY A 525 17.77 -1.65 -25.18
CA GLY A 525 18.94 -1.28 -24.38
C GLY A 525 20.19 -0.85 -25.16
N LEU A 526 21.36 -1.34 -24.73
CA LEU A 526 22.66 -1.02 -25.38
C LEU A 526 23.21 -2.22 -26.19
N ALA A 527 22.49 -3.35 -26.22
CA ALA A 527 22.93 -4.54 -26.93
C ALA A 527 22.38 -4.54 -28.37
N THR A 528 22.87 -5.46 -29.20
CA THR A 528 22.48 -5.53 -30.62
C THR A 528 21.32 -6.50 -30.77
N ASP A 529 20.26 -6.09 -31.48
CA ASP A 529 19.09 -6.93 -31.71
C ASP A 529 19.32 -7.95 -32.83
N THR A 530 18.62 -9.08 -32.76
CA THR A 530 18.52 -10.07 -33.85
C THR A 530 17.31 -9.75 -34.71
N LEU A 531 17.55 -9.49 -35.99
CA LEU A 531 16.52 -9.28 -37.01
C LEU A 531 16.25 -10.60 -37.74
N ILE A 532 14.98 -10.99 -37.83
CA ILE A 532 14.49 -12.17 -38.54
C ILE A 532 13.88 -11.72 -39.86
N LEU A 533 14.41 -12.24 -40.97
CA LEU A 533 14.04 -11.83 -42.32
C LEU A 533 13.40 -12.97 -43.11
N PHE A 534 12.28 -12.73 -43.78
CA PHE A 534 11.66 -13.69 -44.72
C PHE A 534 11.57 -13.07 -46.11
N GLY A 535 12.21 -13.68 -47.11
CA GLY A 535 12.20 -13.13 -48.48
C GLY A 535 12.89 -11.76 -48.65
N GLY A 536 13.52 -11.22 -47.60
CA GLY A 536 14.10 -9.88 -47.55
C GLY A 536 13.31 -8.90 -46.67
N ASP A 537 12.09 -9.25 -46.30
CA ASP A 537 11.23 -8.45 -45.41
C ASP A 537 11.56 -8.76 -43.95
N LEU A 538 11.59 -7.73 -43.11
CA LEU A 538 11.74 -7.87 -41.66
C LEU A 538 10.41 -8.33 -41.08
N ILE A 539 10.42 -9.43 -40.32
CA ILE A 539 9.19 -10.00 -39.73
C ILE A 539 9.25 -10.09 -38.21
N GLY A 540 10.46 -10.01 -37.64
CA GLY A 540 10.67 -10.17 -36.21
C GLY A 540 11.97 -9.49 -35.78
N ILE A 541 11.95 -8.89 -34.60
CA ILE A 541 13.11 -8.39 -33.88
C ILE A 541 13.14 -9.12 -32.54
N VAL A 542 14.28 -9.69 -32.17
CA VAL A 542 14.51 -10.21 -30.82
C VAL A 542 15.48 -9.25 -30.13
N GLN A 543 15.00 -8.58 -29.09
CA GLN A 543 15.70 -7.47 -28.46
C GLN A 543 16.93 -7.93 -27.70
N ASP A 544 17.96 -7.07 -27.73
CA ASP A 544 19.14 -7.13 -26.86
C ASP A 544 19.91 -8.48 -26.89
N THR A 545 19.75 -9.29 -27.94
CA THR A 545 20.42 -10.58 -28.11
C THR A 545 20.89 -10.83 -29.54
N THR A 546 22.02 -11.53 -29.66
CA THR A 546 22.54 -12.09 -30.93
C THR A 546 22.52 -13.62 -30.96
N ASP A 547 21.98 -14.25 -29.92
CA ASP A 547 22.14 -15.68 -29.65
C ASP A 547 21.01 -16.55 -30.24
N VAL A 548 20.13 -15.97 -31.05
CA VAL A 548 19.05 -16.69 -31.74
C VAL A 548 19.64 -17.57 -32.86
N VAL A 549 19.42 -18.89 -32.75
CA VAL A 549 19.92 -19.92 -33.66
C VAL A 549 18.75 -20.60 -34.38
N PRO A 550 18.53 -20.33 -35.69
CA PRO A 550 17.38 -20.86 -36.43
C PRO A 550 17.24 -22.39 -36.41
N THR A 551 18.33 -23.15 -36.27
CA THR A 551 18.26 -24.63 -36.27
C THR A 551 17.75 -25.25 -34.98
N SER A 552 17.74 -24.51 -33.87
CA SER A 552 17.30 -24.99 -32.55
C SER A 552 16.13 -24.19 -31.98
N ASP A 553 16.02 -22.93 -32.39
CA ASP A 553 15.11 -21.99 -31.75
C ASP A 553 13.85 -21.80 -32.60
N PHE A 554 13.92 -22.13 -33.90
CA PHE A 554 12.75 -22.03 -34.77
C PHE A 554 12.03 -23.36 -34.83
N ILE A 555 10.71 -23.31 -34.69
CA ILE A 555 9.80 -24.44 -34.90
C ILE A 555 8.88 -24.15 -36.08
N ALA A 556 8.47 -25.19 -36.79
CA ALA A 556 7.45 -25.07 -37.82
C ALA A 556 6.07 -25.08 -37.16
N ALA A 557 5.17 -24.22 -37.65
CA ALA A 557 3.76 -24.20 -37.28
C ALA A 557 3.00 -25.50 -37.61
#